data_AF-U5QLR6-F1
#
_entry.id   AF-U5QLR6-F1
#
_cell.length_a   1.000
_cell.length_b   1.000
_cell.length_c   1.000
_cell.angle_alpha   90.00
_cell.angle_beta   90.00
_cell.angle_gamma   90.00
#
_symmetry.space_group_name_H-M   'P 1'
#
loop_
_entity.id
_entity.type
_entity.pdbx_description
1 polymer ?
#
loop_
_entity_poly.entity_id
_entity_poly.type
_entity_poly.pdbx_seq_one_letter_code
_entity_poly.pdbx_strand_id
1 'polypeptide(L)'
;MFLRHGLPGKRYAAATSLYHTRGWLSVSLSVCWLLSTAVLPPVARALPVEDEVAVPIRGAGFVINGSNVYDSSGLSVSGAGDVNGDGLPDVIVGASGASPNGQAAAGRSYVVFGKRNGQPVDLTAIDSGSSPDGFVINGSQAGDQSGRSVSGAGDVNGDGLADVIVGAPSADLNGQTSVGRSYVIFGKRNLKPVQLSAIESGSSLDGFVIDGSNVNDEAGRSVSGAGDVNGDGLADVIVAAPYASPNSQFEAGRSYVVFGKRNLKPVELSAIESGSSLDGFVIDGSNVNDEAGRSVSSVGDVNGDGLADLIVGAFRASPNGQTYAGSSYVVFGKRNRKAVELSVIESGSSPDGFVINGSQADDFSGYSVSGAGDVNGDGLADLIVGAEGADPEETGRSYVVFGKRNTQPVELSAIESGTSRGGFVINGSQSFDRSGRSVSGAGDVNGDGLADVIVGALYADPNGQPNAGRSYVIFGKRNLKPVELSAIESGSSLDGFVIDGSQAGDEASVVSGAGDVNGDGLADLIVGAPFADPNGQTYAGSSYVVFGKRNLKPVELAQLEKTGSSPSP
;
A
#
# COMPACT_ATOMS: atom_id res chain seq x y z
N MET A 1 17.44 -81.51 7.21
CA MET A 1 16.82 -82.49 6.27
C MET A 1 17.42 -82.24 4.88
N PHE A 2 17.53 -83.26 4.03
CA PHE A 2 18.32 -83.30 2.77
C PHE A 2 17.95 -82.17 1.76
N LEU A 3 18.89 -81.46 1.10
CA LEU A 3 19.70 -81.79 -0.11
C LEU A 3 18.79 -81.96 -1.38
N ARG A 4 19.09 -81.49 -2.62
CA ARG A 4 20.35 -81.02 -3.26
C ARG A 4 20.12 -80.23 -4.59
N HIS A 5 21.03 -79.29 -4.88
CA HIS A 5 21.76 -78.93 -6.15
C HIS A 5 21.12 -78.97 -7.57
N GLY A 6 21.61 -78.18 -8.55
CA GLY A 6 22.79 -77.28 -8.51
C GLY A 6 23.12 -76.42 -9.74
N LEU A 7 24.32 -75.81 -9.68
CA LEU A 7 25.05 -74.92 -10.66
C LEU A 7 25.89 -75.77 -11.67
N PRO A 8 26.76 -75.24 -12.60
CA PRO A 8 27.21 -73.86 -12.96
C PRO A 8 27.12 -73.55 -14.50
N GLY A 9 27.72 -72.52 -15.13
CA GLY A 9 28.41 -71.28 -14.72
C GLY A 9 29.68 -70.90 -15.56
N LYS A 10 30.01 -69.58 -15.64
CA LYS A 10 31.19 -68.88 -16.27
C LYS A 10 31.18 -68.45 -17.78
N ARG A 11 31.17 -67.12 -17.97
CA ARG A 11 32.04 -66.21 -18.79
C ARG A 11 32.33 -66.38 -20.32
N TYR A 12 32.47 -65.19 -20.94
CA TYR A 12 33.28 -64.76 -22.12
C TYR A 12 32.61 -64.52 -23.51
N ALA A 13 32.42 -63.22 -23.80
CA ALA A 13 32.89 -62.45 -24.97
C ALA A 13 32.52 -62.76 -26.44
N ALA A 14 32.45 -61.63 -27.18
CA ALA A 14 32.70 -61.43 -28.63
C ALA A 14 31.52 -61.36 -29.63
N ALA A 15 31.63 -60.33 -30.47
CA ALA A 15 30.73 -59.82 -31.51
C ALA A 15 30.39 -60.77 -32.67
N THR A 16 29.24 -60.53 -33.33
CA THR A 16 29.21 -60.07 -34.74
C THR A 16 27.84 -59.47 -35.12
N SER A 17 27.70 -58.96 -36.36
CA SER A 17 26.73 -57.94 -36.79
C SER A 17 25.83 -58.37 -37.98
N LEU A 18 25.00 -57.43 -38.47
CA LEU A 18 24.07 -57.45 -39.61
C LEU A 18 22.73 -58.19 -39.38
N TYR A 19 21.56 -57.73 -39.87
CA TYR A 19 21.17 -56.68 -40.84
C TYR A 19 20.01 -55.81 -40.26
N HIS A 20 19.48 -54.71 -40.82
CA HIS A 20 19.69 -53.95 -42.07
C HIS A 20 19.25 -52.48 -41.83
N THR A 21 19.95 -51.49 -42.39
CA THR A 21 19.51 -50.08 -42.39
C THR A 21 18.92 -49.65 -43.75
N ARG A 22 18.08 -48.60 -43.72
CA ARG A 22 17.72 -47.76 -44.88
C ARG A 22 17.87 -46.28 -44.50
N GLY A 23 18.83 -45.57 -45.10
CA GLY A 23 18.72 -44.13 -45.38
C GLY A 23 17.97 -43.93 -46.71
N TRP A 24 17.85 -42.75 -47.31
CA TRP A 24 18.47 -41.42 -47.09
C TRP A 24 17.31 -40.35 -47.18
N LEU A 25 17.44 -39.01 -47.10
CA LEU A 25 18.44 -38.12 -47.69
C LEU A 25 18.27 -36.66 -47.20
N SER A 26 19.38 -35.97 -46.92
CA SER A 26 19.51 -34.50 -47.05
C SER A 26 21.00 -34.20 -47.28
N VAL A 27 21.32 -33.21 -48.11
CA VAL A 27 22.61 -33.12 -48.82
C VAL A 27 23.41 -31.89 -48.43
N SER A 28 24.68 -32.08 -48.06
CA SER A 28 25.71 -31.03 -48.09
C SER A 28 26.53 -31.15 -49.38
N LEU A 29 26.87 -30.02 -49.98
CA LEU A 29 27.87 -29.94 -51.05
C LEU A 29 28.75 -28.69 -50.85
N SER A 30 30.07 -28.85 -51.01
CA SER A 30 31.06 -27.76 -51.09
C SER A 30 32.05 -28.08 -52.21
N VAL A 31 32.40 -27.10 -53.06
CA VAL A 31 33.45 -27.21 -54.10
C VAL A 31 34.25 -25.90 -54.20
N CYS A 32 35.50 -26.01 -54.67
CA CYS A 32 36.65 -25.12 -54.48
C CYS A 32 36.76 -23.81 -55.29
N TRP A 33 37.44 -22.83 -54.66
CA TRP A 33 38.53 -21.93 -55.13
C TRP A 33 38.62 -21.39 -56.58
N LEU A 34 38.72 -20.05 -56.69
CA LEU A 34 39.84 -19.33 -57.36
C LEU A 34 39.89 -17.83 -56.97
N LEU A 35 41.07 -17.20 -57.10
CA LEU A 35 41.37 -15.85 -56.57
C LEU A 35 40.77 -14.70 -57.40
N SER A 36 40.42 -13.59 -56.73
CA SER A 36 40.83 -12.24 -57.14
C SER A 36 40.83 -11.25 -55.98
N THR A 37 41.68 -10.23 -56.05
CA THR A 37 41.99 -9.28 -54.97
C THR A 37 41.10 -8.04 -54.97
N ALA A 38 40.47 -7.72 -53.83
CA ALA A 38 40.16 -6.36 -53.42
C ALA A 38 39.93 -6.29 -51.90
N VAL A 39 40.79 -5.57 -51.18
CA VAL A 39 40.54 -5.23 -49.76
C VAL A 39 39.72 -3.95 -49.72
N LEU A 40 38.50 -4.03 -49.19
CA LEU A 40 37.75 -2.89 -48.68
C LEU A 40 37.28 -3.26 -47.27
N PRO A 41 37.64 -2.50 -46.21
CA PRO A 41 37.11 -2.76 -44.89
C PRO A 41 35.62 -2.42 -44.87
N PRO A 42 34.76 -3.26 -44.26
CA PRO A 42 33.41 -2.82 -43.95
C PRO A 42 33.51 -1.72 -42.89
N VAL A 43 33.25 -0.48 -43.29
CA VAL A 43 32.97 0.60 -42.34
C VAL A 43 31.64 0.26 -41.69
N ALA A 44 31.72 -0.43 -40.55
CA ALA A 44 30.61 -0.55 -39.62
C ALA A 44 30.31 0.85 -39.07
N ARG A 45 29.51 1.61 -39.81
CA ARG A 45 28.90 2.84 -39.33
C ARG A 45 27.96 2.43 -38.21
N ALA A 46 28.46 2.46 -36.98
CA ALA A 46 27.61 2.46 -35.80
C ALA A 46 26.57 3.57 -36.00
N LEU A 47 25.30 3.19 -35.98
CA LEU A 47 24.27 4.17 -35.68
C LEU A 47 24.58 4.66 -34.27
N PRO A 48 24.58 5.98 -34.00
CA PRO A 48 24.67 6.43 -32.64
C PRO A 48 23.51 5.79 -31.87
N VAL A 49 23.82 5.13 -30.77
CA VAL A 49 22.84 5.04 -29.69
C VAL A 49 22.63 6.50 -29.31
N GLU A 50 21.44 7.02 -29.57
CA GLU A 50 21.00 8.23 -28.90
C GLU A 50 20.90 7.82 -27.43
N ASP A 51 21.92 8.16 -26.64
CA ASP A 51 21.76 8.24 -25.20
C ASP A 51 20.49 9.07 -24.99
N GLU A 52 19.46 8.49 -24.38
CA GLU A 52 18.37 9.30 -23.86
C GLU A 52 19.02 10.33 -22.95
N VAL A 53 18.97 11.59 -23.39
CA VAL A 53 19.49 12.70 -22.60
C VAL A 53 18.58 12.76 -21.38
N ALA A 54 19.02 12.13 -20.29
CA ALA A 54 18.32 12.09 -19.03
C ALA A 54 17.91 13.52 -18.69
N VAL A 55 16.62 13.81 -18.87
CA VAL A 55 16.07 15.14 -18.66
C VAL A 55 16.33 15.44 -17.19
N PRO A 56 17.11 16.49 -16.84
CA PRO A 56 17.46 16.72 -15.46
C PRO A 56 16.17 16.89 -14.66
N ILE A 57 15.91 15.96 -13.74
CA ILE A 57 14.71 15.97 -12.92
C ILE A 57 14.80 17.21 -12.04
N ARG A 58 13.89 18.16 -12.28
CA ARG A 58 13.87 19.47 -11.64
C ARG A 58 12.63 19.59 -10.77
N GLY A 59 12.84 19.53 -9.46
CA GLY A 59 11.81 19.67 -8.45
C GLY A 59 12.20 18.90 -7.20
N ALA A 60 11.43 19.10 -6.13
CA ALA A 60 11.42 18.21 -4.97
C ALA A 60 10.12 17.38 -4.94
N GLY A 61 9.42 17.28 -6.08
CA GLY A 61 8.05 16.79 -6.17
C GLY A 61 7.15 17.62 -7.10
N PHE A 62 5.84 17.40 -7.01
CA PHE A 62 4.76 18.19 -7.60
C PHE A 62 3.49 18.18 -6.74
N VAL A 63 2.61 19.16 -6.94
CA VAL A 63 1.28 19.23 -6.29
C VAL A 63 0.17 18.73 -7.21
N ILE A 64 -0.81 18.06 -6.62
CA ILE A 64 -2.07 17.61 -7.20
C ILE A 64 -3.16 18.48 -6.55
N ASN A 65 -3.75 19.38 -7.32
CA ASN A 65 -4.74 20.36 -6.84
C ASN A 65 -6.16 19.80 -6.93
N GLY A 66 -6.91 19.89 -5.83
CA GLY A 66 -8.32 19.53 -5.73
C GLY A 66 -9.23 20.25 -6.73
N SER A 67 -10.31 19.58 -7.11
CA SER A 67 -11.24 20.00 -8.16
C SER A 67 -12.27 21.05 -7.72
N ASN A 68 -13.08 20.76 -6.70
CA ASN A 68 -14.19 21.63 -6.28
C ASN A 68 -14.23 21.83 -4.76
N VAL A 69 -14.87 22.92 -4.34
CA VAL A 69 -15.13 23.25 -2.93
C VAL A 69 -15.73 22.05 -2.17
N TYR A 70 -15.17 21.71 -1.02
CA TYR A 70 -15.56 20.57 -0.17
C TYR A 70 -15.41 19.16 -0.78
N ASP A 71 -14.69 18.98 -1.90
CA ASP A 71 -14.35 17.63 -2.39
C ASP A 71 -13.41 16.87 -1.41
N SER A 72 -12.61 17.61 -0.62
CA SER A 72 -11.60 17.13 0.33
C SER A 72 -10.66 16.07 -0.24
N SER A 73 -10.08 16.35 -1.40
CA SER A 73 -9.08 15.48 -2.02
C SER A 73 -7.81 15.41 -1.17
N GLY A 74 -7.25 14.21 -1.04
CA GLY A 74 -6.10 13.96 -0.15
C GLY A 74 -6.47 13.50 1.26
N LEU A 75 -7.76 13.29 1.56
CA LEU A 75 -8.20 12.67 2.82
C LEU A 75 -7.77 11.19 2.94
N SER A 76 -7.47 10.55 1.81
CA SER A 76 -6.76 9.27 1.72
C SER A 76 -5.89 9.30 0.47
N VAL A 77 -4.63 8.90 0.59
CA VAL A 77 -3.65 8.84 -0.50
C VAL A 77 -2.86 7.54 -0.42
N SER A 78 -2.40 7.01 -1.56
CA SER A 78 -1.53 5.84 -1.59
C SER A 78 -0.75 5.76 -2.91
N GLY A 79 0.42 5.10 -2.91
CA GLY A 79 0.99 4.57 -4.14
C GLY A 79 0.05 3.54 -4.79
N ALA A 80 -0.07 3.58 -6.12
CA ALA A 80 -0.97 2.73 -6.88
C ALA A 80 -0.25 1.62 -7.66
N GLY A 81 1.07 1.73 -7.84
CA GLY A 81 1.82 0.89 -8.78
C GLY A 81 1.67 1.39 -10.22
N ASP A 82 2.20 0.67 -11.21
CA ASP A 82 2.10 1.04 -12.62
C ASP A 82 0.70 0.67 -13.18
N VAL A 83 -0.29 1.55 -12.96
CA VAL A 83 -1.70 1.33 -13.31
C VAL A 83 -1.92 1.51 -14.81
N ASN A 84 -1.10 2.36 -15.44
CA ASN A 84 -1.19 2.66 -16.85
C ASN A 84 -0.28 1.77 -17.73
N GLY A 85 0.76 1.15 -17.17
CA GLY A 85 1.70 0.30 -17.89
C GLY A 85 2.72 1.07 -18.72
N ASP A 86 3.25 2.19 -18.20
CA ASP A 86 4.34 2.99 -18.79
C ASP A 86 5.71 2.78 -18.12
N GLY A 87 5.75 2.07 -16.99
CA GLY A 87 6.95 1.78 -16.22
C GLY A 87 7.26 2.73 -15.06
N LEU A 88 6.42 3.75 -14.82
CA LEU A 88 6.46 4.57 -13.61
C LEU A 88 5.31 4.16 -12.66
N PRO A 89 5.56 4.07 -11.34
CA PRO A 89 4.48 3.97 -10.36
C PRO A 89 3.58 5.22 -10.39
N ASP A 90 2.28 4.97 -10.38
CA ASP A 90 1.21 5.96 -10.27
C ASP A 90 0.80 6.13 -8.79
N VAL A 91 -0.03 7.14 -8.49
CA VAL A 91 -0.62 7.37 -7.16
C VAL A 91 -2.14 7.42 -7.23
N ILE A 92 -2.81 7.06 -6.14
CA ILE A 92 -4.27 7.20 -5.99
C ILE A 92 -4.62 8.21 -4.89
N VAL A 93 -5.55 9.11 -5.20
CA VAL A 93 -6.05 10.16 -4.31
C VAL A 93 -7.56 10.04 -4.13
N GLY A 94 -8.02 9.89 -2.89
CA GLY A 94 -9.43 9.87 -2.52
C GLY A 94 -9.99 11.29 -2.27
N ALA A 95 -11.24 11.52 -2.69
CA ALA A 95 -11.98 12.77 -2.53
C ALA A 95 -13.44 12.45 -2.17
N SER A 96 -13.67 11.98 -0.94
CA SER A 96 -14.97 11.42 -0.52
C SER A 96 -16.11 12.44 -0.40
N GLY A 97 -15.80 13.74 -0.36
CA GLY A 97 -16.81 14.81 -0.37
C GLY A 97 -17.36 15.09 -1.78
N ALA A 98 -16.67 14.63 -2.83
CA ALA A 98 -17.00 14.97 -4.20
C ALA A 98 -18.40 14.52 -4.63
N SER A 99 -19.00 15.30 -5.53
CA SER A 99 -20.40 15.12 -5.94
C SER A 99 -20.55 14.81 -7.45
N PRO A 100 -19.97 13.71 -7.95
CA PRO A 100 -20.00 13.37 -9.37
C PRO A 100 -21.43 13.19 -9.89
N ASN A 101 -21.66 13.56 -11.15
CA ASN A 101 -22.97 13.40 -11.81
C ASN A 101 -24.16 14.04 -11.05
N GLY A 102 -23.91 14.97 -10.12
CA GLY A 102 -24.92 15.57 -9.24
C GLY A 102 -25.31 14.73 -8.02
N GLN A 103 -24.63 13.61 -7.75
CA GLN A 103 -24.85 12.77 -6.58
C GLN A 103 -24.05 13.30 -5.38
N ALA A 104 -24.73 14.00 -4.47
CA ALA A 104 -24.08 14.68 -3.34
C ALA A 104 -23.27 13.72 -2.46
N ALA A 105 -21.97 13.99 -2.27
CA ALA A 105 -21.04 13.15 -1.49
C ALA A 105 -21.04 11.65 -1.88
N ALA A 106 -21.29 11.33 -3.16
CA ALA A 106 -21.01 9.99 -3.68
C ALA A 106 -19.50 9.68 -3.67
N GLY A 107 -18.68 10.72 -3.66
CA GLY A 107 -17.22 10.65 -3.62
C GLY A 107 -16.59 10.40 -4.98
N ARG A 108 -15.28 10.63 -5.04
CA ARG A 108 -14.41 10.33 -6.19
C ARG A 108 -13.10 9.74 -5.73
N SER A 109 -12.40 9.11 -6.65
CA SER A 109 -10.98 8.86 -6.54
C SER A 109 -10.30 9.14 -7.86
N TYR A 110 -9.02 9.47 -7.82
CA TYR A 110 -8.22 9.81 -9.01
C TYR A 110 -6.97 8.94 -9.01
N VAL A 111 -6.74 8.20 -10.09
CA VAL A 111 -5.41 7.67 -10.39
C VAL A 111 -4.67 8.77 -11.13
N VAL A 112 -3.55 9.21 -10.57
CA VAL A 112 -2.69 10.25 -11.13
C VAL A 112 -1.36 9.61 -11.49
N PHE A 113 -0.94 9.78 -12.74
CA PHE A 113 0.16 9.02 -13.30
C PHE A 113 1.54 9.54 -12.87
N GLY A 114 2.48 8.61 -12.75
CA GLY A 114 3.89 8.90 -12.50
C GLY A 114 4.47 9.80 -13.60
N LYS A 115 5.36 10.72 -13.24
CA LYS A 115 6.02 11.59 -14.21
C LYS A 115 7.36 12.15 -13.74
N ARG A 116 8.32 12.16 -14.67
CA ARG A 116 9.69 12.67 -14.50
C ARG A 116 9.80 14.20 -14.30
N ASN A 117 8.69 14.93 -14.36
CA ASN A 117 8.67 16.41 -14.31
C ASN A 117 7.82 16.90 -13.14
N GLY A 118 8.30 17.94 -12.45
CA GLY A 118 7.61 18.57 -11.32
C GLY A 118 6.45 19.50 -11.72
N GLN A 119 5.75 19.24 -12.83
CA GLN A 119 4.57 20.05 -13.19
C GLN A 119 3.38 19.65 -12.31
N PRO A 120 2.58 20.62 -11.81
CA PRO A 120 1.35 20.29 -11.09
C PRO A 120 0.38 19.43 -11.89
N VAL A 121 -0.55 18.81 -11.17
CA VAL A 121 -1.76 18.19 -11.71
C VAL A 121 -2.97 19.00 -11.22
N ASP A 122 -3.97 19.16 -12.08
CA ASP A 122 -5.25 19.76 -11.75
C ASP A 122 -6.33 18.70 -11.94
N LEU A 123 -6.99 18.30 -10.85
CA LEU A 123 -8.02 17.26 -10.89
C LEU A 123 -9.25 17.69 -11.73
N THR A 124 -9.48 18.99 -11.92
CA THR A 124 -10.50 19.55 -12.83
C THR A 124 -10.22 19.19 -14.30
N ALA A 125 -8.93 19.09 -14.67
CA ALA A 125 -8.53 18.69 -16.01
C ALA A 125 -8.68 17.17 -16.23
N ILE A 126 -8.48 16.36 -15.18
CA ILE A 126 -8.76 14.91 -15.21
C ILE A 126 -10.28 14.65 -15.25
N ASP A 127 -11.07 15.37 -14.45
CA ASP A 127 -12.54 15.34 -14.44
C ASP A 127 -13.17 15.52 -15.82
N SER A 128 -12.63 16.48 -16.58
CA SER A 128 -13.07 16.82 -17.93
C SER A 128 -12.48 15.92 -19.01
N GLY A 129 -11.59 14.98 -18.65
CA GLY A 129 -10.86 14.13 -19.60
C GLY A 129 -9.93 14.92 -20.54
N SER A 130 -9.45 16.08 -20.08
CA SER A 130 -8.62 17.01 -20.88
C SER A 130 -7.13 16.97 -20.51
N SER A 131 -6.78 16.48 -19.31
CA SER A 131 -5.40 16.19 -18.90
C SER A 131 -5.00 14.75 -19.26
N PRO A 132 -3.73 14.50 -19.65
CA PRO A 132 -3.16 13.18 -19.78
C PRO A 132 -2.63 12.58 -18.46
N ASP A 133 -2.62 13.35 -17.37
CA ASP A 133 -1.99 13.01 -16.08
C ASP A 133 -2.76 11.96 -15.25
N GLY A 134 -3.81 11.32 -15.79
CA GLY A 134 -4.57 10.31 -15.04
C GLY A 134 -6.03 10.11 -15.47
N PHE A 135 -6.81 9.41 -14.63
CA PHE A 135 -8.25 9.23 -14.81
C PHE A 135 -9.03 9.28 -13.49
N VAL A 136 -10.31 9.65 -13.58
CA VAL A 136 -11.23 9.74 -12.44
C VAL A 136 -12.12 8.49 -12.30
N ILE A 137 -12.36 8.09 -11.05
CA ILE A 137 -13.31 7.07 -10.61
C ILE A 137 -14.45 7.80 -9.91
N ASN A 138 -15.68 7.69 -10.44
CA ASN A 138 -16.85 8.40 -9.92
C ASN A 138 -17.74 7.48 -9.09
N GLY A 139 -18.11 7.93 -7.88
CA GLY A 139 -19.04 7.28 -6.97
C GLY A 139 -20.41 6.95 -7.58
N SER A 140 -21.11 5.98 -6.98
CA SER A 140 -22.39 5.46 -7.50
C SER A 140 -23.58 6.32 -7.06
N GLN A 141 -23.87 6.36 -5.75
CA GLN A 141 -25.05 7.00 -5.17
C GLN A 141 -24.67 8.11 -4.18
N ALA A 142 -25.58 9.07 -3.99
CA ALA A 142 -25.38 10.16 -3.04
C ALA A 142 -25.23 9.62 -1.61
N GLY A 143 -24.16 10.04 -0.93
CA GLY A 143 -23.83 9.62 0.44
C GLY A 143 -22.90 8.42 0.57
N ASP A 144 -22.58 7.69 -0.51
CA ASP A 144 -21.69 6.50 -0.49
C ASP A 144 -20.29 6.78 0.09
N GLN A 145 -19.80 8.02 -0.02
CA GLN A 145 -18.45 8.45 0.35
C GLN A 145 -17.33 7.60 -0.29
N SER A 146 -17.47 7.24 -1.57
CA SER A 146 -16.41 6.51 -2.28
C SER A 146 -15.09 7.30 -2.30
N GLY A 147 -13.98 6.61 -2.12
CA GLY A 147 -12.67 7.26 -1.93
C GLY A 147 -12.40 7.70 -0.50
N ARG A 148 -13.21 7.26 0.48
CA ARG A 148 -12.94 7.49 1.92
C ARG A 148 -11.67 6.77 2.39
N SER A 149 -11.34 5.65 1.75
CA SER A 149 -10.06 4.95 1.84
C SER A 149 -9.70 4.45 0.44
N VAL A 150 -8.45 4.66 0.02
CA VAL A 150 -7.91 4.22 -1.27
C VAL A 150 -6.55 3.57 -1.10
N SER A 151 -6.20 2.61 -1.97
CA SER A 151 -4.88 1.98 -1.97
C SER A 151 -4.57 1.34 -3.33
N GLY A 152 -3.29 1.20 -3.68
CA GLY A 152 -2.88 0.25 -4.71
C GLY A 152 -3.26 -1.18 -4.29
N ALA A 153 -3.73 -1.98 -5.25
CA ALA A 153 -4.18 -3.35 -5.02
C ALA A 153 -3.19 -4.41 -5.55
N GLY A 154 -2.23 -4.01 -6.40
CA GLY A 154 -1.38 -4.95 -7.14
C GLY A 154 -2.11 -5.51 -8.37
N ASP A 155 -1.55 -6.52 -9.04
CA ASP A 155 -2.19 -7.17 -10.19
C ASP A 155 -3.23 -8.20 -9.72
N VAL A 156 -4.46 -7.73 -9.42
CA VAL A 156 -5.55 -8.54 -8.84
C VAL A 156 -6.19 -9.43 -9.91
N ASN A 157 -6.11 -9.01 -11.18
CA ASN A 157 -6.68 -9.73 -12.30
C ASN A 157 -5.64 -10.60 -13.08
N GLY A 158 -4.35 -10.34 -12.92
CA GLY A 158 -3.27 -11.08 -13.59
C GLY A 158 -3.12 -10.71 -15.06
N ASP A 159 -3.22 -9.43 -15.42
CA ASP A 159 -2.98 -8.88 -16.77
C ASP A 159 -1.64 -8.12 -16.92
N GLY A 160 -0.94 -7.88 -15.81
CA GLY A 160 0.36 -7.22 -15.75
C GLY A 160 0.33 -5.70 -15.54
N LEU A 161 -0.85 -5.10 -15.31
CA LEU A 161 -0.99 -3.74 -14.80
C LEU A 161 -1.26 -3.77 -13.28
N ALA A 162 -0.98 -2.66 -12.59
CA ALA A 162 -1.43 -2.51 -11.21
C ALA A 162 -2.91 -2.11 -11.16
N ASP A 163 -3.68 -2.79 -10.34
CA ASP A 163 -5.07 -2.44 -10.00
C ASP A 163 -5.10 -1.57 -8.73
N VAL A 164 -6.24 -0.93 -8.46
CA VAL A 164 -6.46 -0.11 -7.24
C VAL A 164 -7.73 -0.52 -6.52
N ILE A 165 -7.77 -0.32 -5.20
CA ILE A 165 -8.97 -0.55 -4.38
C ILE A 165 -9.50 0.76 -3.79
N VAL A 166 -10.83 0.93 -3.86
CA VAL A 166 -11.56 2.10 -3.38
C VAL A 166 -12.67 1.67 -2.41
N GLY A 167 -12.66 2.20 -1.20
CA GLY A 167 -13.72 2.01 -0.20
C GLY A 167 -14.84 3.04 -0.29
N ALA A 168 -16.07 2.60 -0.07
CA ALA A 168 -17.30 3.38 0.04
C ALA A 168 -18.12 2.91 1.26
N PRO A 169 -17.66 3.23 2.50
CA PRO A 169 -18.20 2.66 3.73
C PRO A 169 -19.67 2.99 4.00
N SER A 170 -20.14 4.14 3.49
CA SER A 170 -21.52 4.60 3.69
C SER A 170 -22.48 4.13 2.59
N ALA A 171 -22.05 3.23 1.70
CA ALA A 171 -22.88 2.72 0.62
C ALA A 171 -24.03 1.83 1.13
N ASP A 172 -25.23 2.07 0.61
CA ASP A 172 -26.44 1.29 0.90
C ASP A 172 -26.56 0.09 -0.04
N LEU A 173 -26.98 -1.07 0.50
CA LEU A 173 -27.13 -2.32 -0.25
C LEU A 173 -28.54 -2.90 -0.09
N ASN A 174 -29.30 -2.97 -1.19
CA ASN A 174 -30.65 -3.57 -1.21
C ASN A 174 -31.63 -2.96 -0.17
N GLY A 175 -31.45 -1.67 0.16
CA GLY A 175 -32.25 -0.96 1.17
C GLY A 175 -31.77 -1.12 2.62
N GLN A 176 -30.61 -1.75 2.83
CA GLN A 176 -29.89 -1.77 4.10
C GLN A 176 -28.89 -0.61 4.14
N THR A 177 -28.90 0.15 5.23
CA THR A 177 -28.11 1.38 5.37
C THR A 177 -26.66 1.12 5.76
N SER A 178 -25.72 1.85 5.17
CA SER A 178 -24.28 1.83 5.55
C SER A 178 -23.70 0.42 5.69
N VAL A 179 -24.11 -0.50 4.81
CA VAL A 179 -23.52 -1.84 4.72
C VAL A 179 -22.07 -1.74 4.25
N GLY A 180 -21.81 -0.74 3.41
CA GLY A 180 -20.52 -0.45 2.84
C GLY A 180 -20.23 -1.31 1.61
N ARG A 181 -19.43 -0.73 0.72
CA ARG A 181 -18.92 -1.39 -0.49
C ARG A 181 -17.44 -1.09 -0.64
N SER A 182 -16.75 -1.97 -1.36
CA SER A 182 -15.42 -1.68 -1.91
C SER A 182 -15.36 -2.09 -3.37
N TYR A 183 -14.43 -1.52 -4.12
CA TYR A 183 -14.32 -1.76 -5.56
C TYR A 183 -12.86 -1.98 -5.90
N VAL A 184 -12.55 -3.10 -6.55
CA VAL A 184 -11.28 -3.28 -7.24
C VAL A 184 -11.46 -2.73 -8.65
N ILE A 185 -10.64 -1.75 -9.02
CA ILE A 185 -10.65 -1.07 -10.30
C ILE A 185 -9.38 -1.48 -11.04
N PHE A 186 -9.55 -2.03 -12.25
CA PHE A 186 -8.45 -2.60 -13.01
C PHE A 186 -7.58 -1.54 -13.69
N GLY A 187 -6.28 -1.84 -13.78
CA GLY A 187 -5.30 -1.02 -14.49
C GLY A 187 -5.68 -0.78 -15.95
N LYS A 188 -5.40 0.42 -16.47
CA LYS A 188 -5.72 0.76 -17.86
C LYS A 188 -4.95 1.95 -18.43
N ARG A 189 -4.56 1.80 -19.69
CA ARG A 189 -3.95 2.84 -20.56
C ARG A 189 -4.90 3.95 -21.04
N ASN A 190 -6.20 3.81 -20.84
CA ASN A 190 -7.17 4.75 -21.41
C ASN A 190 -7.79 5.64 -20.34
N LEU A 191 -7.79 6.94 -20.60
CA LEU A 191 -8.19 8.00 -19.65
C LEU A 191 -9.71 8.09 -19.42
N LYS A 192 -10.49 7.08 -19.81
CA LYS A 192 -11.96 7.15 -19.66
C LYS A 192 -12.34 7.07 -18.18
N PRO A 193 -13.19 7.98 -17.69
CA PRO A 193 -13.74 7.90 -16.35
C PRO A 193 -14.34 6.53 -16.03
N VAL A 194 -13.97 5.96 -14.89
CA VAL A 194 -14.68 4.81 -14.31
C VAL A 194 -15.95 5.31 -13.62
N GLN A 195 -17.03 4.55 -13.74
CA GLN A 195 -18.30 4.80 -13.04
C GLN A 195 -18.58 3.59 -12.16
N LEU A 196 -18.62 3.74 -10.83
CA LEU A 196 -18.82 2.60 -9.93
C LEU A 196 -20.20 1.94 -10.15
N SER A 197 -21.23 2.73 -10.48
CA SER A 197 -22.55 2.24 -10.91
C SER A 197 -22.53 1.34 -12.15
N ALA A 198 -21.54 1.49 -13.03
CA ALA A 198 -21.37 0.61 -14.18
C ALA A 198 -20.72 -0.74 -13.79
N ILE A 199 -19.87 -0.75 -12.77
CA ILE A 199 -19.31 -1.98 -12.17
C ILE A 199 -20.40 -2.74 -11.40
N GLU A 200 -21.16 -2.04 -10.55
CA GLU A 200 -22.28 -2.61 -9.78
C GLU A 200 -23.33 -3.30 -10.67
N SER A 201 -23.63 -2.71 -11.82
CA SER A 201 -24.59 -3.25 -12.80
C SER A 201 -24.00 -4.32 -13.72
N GLY A 202 -22.70 -4.64 -13.60
CA GLY A 202 -21.99 -5.56 -14.50
C GLY A 202 -21.93 -5.08 -15.95
N SER A 203 -22.05 -3.77 -16.18
CA SER A 203 -22.02 -3.15 -17.52
C SER A 203 -20.66 -2.57 -17.91
N SER A 204 -19.76 -2.36 -16.95
CA SER A 204 -18.34 -2.09 -17.20
C SER A 204 -17.47 -3.36 -17.06
N LEU A 205 -16.30 -3.30 -17.69
CA LEU A 205 -15.18 -4.24 -17.53
C LEU A 205 -14.02 -3.64 -16.71
N ASP A 206 -14.17 -2.42 -16.19
CA ASP A 206 -13.14 -1.69 -15.42
C ASP A 206 -12.86 -2.28 -14.02
N GLY A 207 -13.46 -3.41 -13.61
CA GLY A 207 -13.27 -3.98 -12.27
C GLY A 207 -14.47 -4.76 -11.72
N PHE A 208 -14.47 -5.02 -10.41
CA PHE A 208 -15.58 -5.68 -9.70
C PHE A 208 -15.89 -5.04 -8.33
N VAL A 209 -17.11 -5.24 -7.85
CA VAL A 209 -17.60 -4.75 -6.54
C VAL A 209 -17.48 -5.83 -5.46
N ILE A 210 -17.21 -5.40 -4.25
CA ILE A 210 -17.22 -6.17 -3.00
C ILE A 210 -18.37 -5.59 -2.16
N ASP A 211 -19.44 -6.37 -2.00
CA ASP A 211 -20.64 -6.01 -1.25
C ASP A 211 -20.48 -6.40 0.23
N GLY A 212 -20.71 -5.44 1.14
CA GLY A 212 -20.70 -5.66 2.59
C GLY A 212 -21.76 -6.64 3.10
N SER A 213 -21.60 -7.10 4.35
CA SER A 213 -22.44 -8.15 4.93
C SER A 213 -23.68 -7.63 5.67
N ASN A 214 -23.55 -6.73 6.66
CA ASN A 214 -24.67 -6.28 7.50
C ASN A 214 -24.81 -4.75 7.61
N VAL A 215 -26.00 -4.31 8.04
CA VAL A 215 -26.36 -2.89 8.26
C VAL A 215 -25.39 -2.22 9.24
N ASN A 216 -24.85 -1.06 8.87
CA ASN A 216 -23.88 -0.27 9.63
C ASN A 216 -22.51 -0.92 9.90
N ASP A 217 -22.18 -2.07 9.30
CA ASP A 217 -20.82 -2.66 9.42
C ASP A 217 -19.74 -1.79 8.76
N GLU A 218 -20.15 -0.92 7.82
CA GLU A 218 -19.31 0.00 7.04
C GLU A 218 -18.13 -0.69 6.32
N ALA A 219 -18.39 -1.78 5.60
CA ALA A 219 -17.36 -2.45 4.81
C ALA A 219 -16.70 -1.49 3.80
N GLY A 220 -15.37 -1.39 3.83
CA GLY A 220 -14.60 -0.42 3.06
C GLY A 220 -14.21 0.85 3.83
N ARG A 221 -14.43 0.89 5.15
CA ARG A 221 -13.97 1.99 6.02
C ARG A 221 -12.44 2.12 6.04
N SER A 222 -11.73 1.01 5.86
CA SER A 222 -10.32 0.95 5.48
C SER A 222 -10.13 -0.17 4.46
N VAL A 223 -9.34 0.08 3.40
CA VAL A 223 -9.00 -0.88 2.36
C VAL A 223 -7.51 -0.83 2.06
N SER A 224 -6.93 -1.96 1.65
CA SER A 224 -5.56 -2.01 1.14
C SER A 224 -5.37 -3.17 0.16
N GLY A 225 -4.38 -3.08 -0.74
CA GLY A 225 -3.80 -4.28 -1.35
C GLY A 225 -3.25 -5.21 -0.26
N ALA A 226 -3.42 -6.51 -0.44
CA ALA A 226 -3.00 -7.53 0.52
C ALA A 226 -1.71 -8.26 0.08
N GLY A 227 -1.36 -8.21 -1.21
CA GLY A 227 -0.32 -9.05 -1.81
C GLY A 227 -0.84 -10.45 -2.12
N ASP A 228 0.02 -11.40 -2.51
CA ASP A 228 -0.39 -12.80 -2.72
C ASP A 228 -0.46 -13.52 -1.36
N VAL A 229 -1.60 -13.42 -0.68
CA VAL A 229 -1.84 -13.99 0.66
C VAL A 229 -2.09 -15.50 0.56
N ASN A 230 -2.60 -15.95 -0.59
CA ASN A 230 -3.06 -17.33 -0.80
C ASN A 230 -2.05 -18.22 -1.56
N GLY A 231 -1.07 -17.60 -2.25
CA GLY A 231 -0.02 -18.25 -3.02
C GLY A 231 -0.46 -18.74 -4.40
N ASP A 232 -1.38 -18.05 -5.07
CA ASP A 232 -1.86 -18.39 -6.44
C ASP A 232 -1.26 -17.51 -7.56
N GLY A 233 -0.51 -16.47 -7.19
CA GLY A 233 0.17 -15.56 -8.11
C GLY A 233 -0.67 -14.38 -8.60
N LEU A 234 -1.86 -14.15 -8.05
CA LEU A 234 -2.60 -12.89 -8.16
C LEU A 234 -2.41 -12.06 -6.89
N ALA A 235 -2.60 -10.74 -6.99
CA ALA A 235 -2.70 -9.91 -5.79
C ALA A 235 -4.09 -10.05 -5.15
N ASP A 236 -4.13 -10.26 -3.85
CA ASP A 236 -5.36 -10.22 -3.05
C ASP A 236 -5.58 -8.80 -2.50
N VAL A 237 -6.75 -8.53 -1.92
CA VAL A 237 -7.07 -7.26 -1.23
C VAL A 237 -7.66 -7.49 0.15
N ILE A 238 -7.48 -6.54 1.07
CA ILE A 238 -8.09 -6.54 2.39
C ILE A 238 -9.11 -5.40 2.53
N VAL A 239 -10.31 -5.74 3.01
CA VAL A 239 -11.42 -4.82 3.25
C VAL A 239 -11.82 -4.90 4.72
N ALA A 240 -11.89 -3.76 5.40
CA ALA A 240 -12.29 -3.71 6.81
C ALA A 240 -13.73 -3.22 7.02
N ALA A 241 -14.36 -3.74 8.06
CA ALA A 241 -15.68 -3.40 8.56
C ALA A 241 -15.60 -3.28 10.11
N PRO A 242 -15.05 -2.17 10.65
CA PRO A 242 -14.69 -2.08 12.07
C PRO A 242 -15.90 -2.08 13.03
N TYR A 243 -17.11 -1.81 12.54
CA TYR A 243 -18.34 -1.84 13.34
C TYR A 243 -19.07 -3.19 13.29
N ALA A 244 -18.58 -4.14 12.48
CA ALA A 244 -19.12 -5.48 12.44
C ALA A 244 -19.06 -6.15 13.82
N SER A 245 -20.05 -6.98 14.12
CA SER A 245 -20.23 -7.61 15.44
C SER A 245 -20.05 -9.14 15.38
N PRO A 246 -18.84 -9.65 15.09
CA PRO A 246 -18.57 -11.08 14.97
C PRO A 246 -18.86 -11.81 16.29
N ASN A 247 -19.31 -13.07 16.21
CA ASN A 247 -19.46 -13.95 17.37
C ASN A 247 -20.28 -13.36 18.56
N SER A 248 -21.21 -12.43 18.28
CA SER A 248 -21.96 -11.62 19.26
C SER A 248 -21.14 -10.62 20.09
N GLN A 249 -19.90 -10.30 19.68
CA GLN A 249 -19.09 -9.23 20.23
C GLN A 249 -19.42 -7.92 19.51
N PHE A 250 -20.16 -7.03 20.15
CA PHE A 250 -20.60 -5.75 19.57
C PHE A 250 -19.40 -4.86 19.19
N GLU A 251 -19.35 -4.37 17.95
CA GLU A 251 -18.27 -3.51 17.41
C GLU A 251 -16.84 -4.04 17.68
N ALA A 252 -16.66 -5.37 17.72
CA ALA A 252 -15.33 -5.98 17.77
C ALA A 252 -14.59 -5.84 16.42
N GLY A 253 -15.34 -5.65 15.34
CA GLY A 253 -14.84 -5.42 13.99
C GLY A 253 -14.53 -6.70 13.20
N ARG A 254 -14.55 -6.58 11.88
CA ARG A 254 -14.14 -7.62 10.93
C ARG A 254 -13.18 -7.06 9.89
N SER A 255 -12.35 -7.93 9.36
CA SER A 255 -11.64 -7.70 8.11
C SER A 255 -11.77 -8.91 7.20
N TYR A 256 -11.75 -8.70 5.89
CA TYR A 256 -11.94 -9.75 4.89
C TYR A 256 -10.77 -9.70 3.92
N VAL A 257 -10.09 -10.83 3.76
CA VAL A 257 -9.15 -11.03 2.66
C VAL A 257 -9.96 -11.55 1.49
N VAL A 258 -9.99 -10.78 0.41
CA VAL A 258 -10.69 -11.09 -0.83
C VAL A 258 -9.65 -11.43 -1.89
N PHE A 259 -9.75 -12.64 -2.45
CA PHE A 259 -8.73 -13.16 -3.35
C PHE A 259 -8.79 -12.58 -4.76
N GLY A 260 -7.62 -12.47 -5.38
CA GLY A 260 -7.46 -12.03 -6.76
C GLY A 260 -8.29 -12.87 -7.74
N LYS A 261 -8.89 -12.22 -8.74
CA LYS A 261 -9.71 -12.92 -9.74
C LYS A 261 -9.88 -12.18 -11.06
N ARG A 262 -9.82 -12.97 -12.14
CA ARG A 262 -10.09 -12.57 -13.54
C ARG A 262 -11.56 -12.35 -13.89
N ASN A 263 -12.49 -12.73 -13.02
CA ASN A 263 -13.92 -12.69 -13.32
C ASN A 263 -14.61 -11.55 -12.58
N LEU A 264 -15.44 -10.81 -13.31
CA LEU A 264 -16.08 -9.58 -12.84
C LEU A 264 -17.30 -9.81 -11.93
N LYS A 265 -17.45 -11.00 -11.34
CA LYS A 265 -18.58 -11.26 -10.44
C LYS A 265 -18.39 -10.46 -9.15
N PRO A 266 -19.46 -9.88 -8.59
CA PRO A 266 -19.43 -9.35 -7.23
C PRO A 266 -18.87 -10.35 -6.22
N VAL A 267 -18.20 -9.85 -5.19
CA VAL A 267 -17.83 -10.61 -3.99
C VAL A 267 -18.84 -10.24 -2.90
N GLU A 268 -19.58 -11.22 -2.38
CA GLU A 268 -20.48 -11.03 -1.24
C GLU A 268 -19.73 -11.39 0.04
N LEU A 269 -19.47 -10.42 0.93
CA LEU A 269 -18.70 -10.68 2.16
C LEU A 269 -19.43 -11.65 3.11
N SER A 270 -20.76 -11.63 3.15
CA SER A 270 -21.58 -12.62 3.88
C SER A 270 -21.44 -14.05 3.34
N ALA A 271 -21.09 -14.21 2.06
CA ALA A 271 -20.78 -15.52 1.47
C ALA A 271 -19.38 -16.02 1.90
N ILE A 272 -18.44 -15.11 2.18
CA ILE A 272 -17.14 -15.45 2.80
C ILE A 272 -17.34 -15.83 4.27
N GLU A 273 -18.09 -15.04 5.04
CA GLU A 273 -18.42 -15.32 6.46
C GLU A 273 -19.04 -16.72 6.65
N SER A 274 -20.01 -17.07 5.81
CA SER A 274 -20.70 -18.37 5.83
C SER A 274 -19.86 -19.53 5.27
N GLY A 275 -18.67 -19.26 4.74
CA GLY A 275 -17.80 -20.25 4.07
C GLY A 275 -18.38 -20.82 2.78
N SER A 276 -19.42 -20.19 2.22
CA SER A 276 -20.08 -20.61 0.98
C SER A 276 -19.39 -20.09 -0.28
N SER A 277 -18.66 -18.97 -0.17
CA SER A 277 -17.78 -18.45 -1.22
C SER A 277 -16.39 -19.11 -1.20
N LEU A 278 -15.71 -19.06 -2.35
CA LEU A 278 -14.30 -19.40 -2.48
C LEU A 278 -13.39 -18.16 -2.54
N ASP A 279 -13.98 -16.97 -2.66
CA ASP A 279 -13.31 -15.71 -3.00
C ASP A 279 -12.52 -15.06 -1.84
N GLY A 280 -12.19 -15.81 -0.78
CA GLY A 280 -11.46 -15.25 0.37
C GLY A 280 -11.63 -15.96 1.71
N PHE A 281 -11.26 -15.26 2.78
CA PHE A 281 -11.53 -15.62 4.19
C PHE A 281 -11.76 -14.38 5.08
N VAL A 282 -12.35 -14.59 6.25
CA VAL A 282 -12.66 -13.54 7.24
C VAL A 282 -11.70 -13.56 8.43
N ILE A 283 -11.45 -12.39 9.01
CA ILE A 283 -10.70 -12.14 10.23
C ILE A 283 -11.70 -11.51 11.23
N ASP A 284 -12.07 -12.26 12.26
CA ASP A 284 -13.05 -11.85 13.28
C ASP A 284 -12.34 -11.22 14.49
N GLY A 285 -12.79 -10.00 14.86
CA GLY A 285 -12.33 -9.25 16.03
C GLY A 285 -12.56 -9.96 17.36
N SER A 286 -11.75 -9.62 18.36
CA SER A 286 -11.69 -10.35 19.64
C SER A 286 -12.72 -9.90 20.68
N ASN A 287 -12.75 -8.61 21.06
CA ASN A 287 -13.59 -8.12 22.15
C ASN A 287 -14.49 -6.94 21.77
N VAL A 288 -15.53 -6.71 22.58
CA VAL A 288 -16.52 -5.65 22.40
C VAL A 288 -15.86 -4.26 22.33
N ASN A 289 -16.22 -3.48 21.30
CA ASN A 289 -15.71 -2.14 20.98
C ASN A 289 -14.22 -2.04 20.63
N ASP A 290 -13.49 -3.15 20.38
CA ASP A 290 -12.08 -3.11 19.98
C ASP A 290 -11.88 -2.44 18.60
N GLU A 291 -12.92 -2.41 17.76
CA GLU A 291 -12.94 -1.85 16.39
C GLU A 291 -11.80 -2.40 15.50
N ALA A 292 -11.58 -3.71 15.52
CA ALA A 292 -10.57 -4.37 14.69
C ALA A 292 -10.87 -4.15 13.21
N GLY A 293 -9.89 -3.62 12.48
CA GLY A 293 -10.07 -3.13 11.11
C GLY A 293 -10.23 -1.61 11.02
N ARG A 294 -10.00 -0.85 12.11
CA ARG A 294 -9.90 0.61 12.06
C ARG A 294 -8.92 1.09 10.97
N SER A 295 -7.83 0.36 10.79
CA SER A 295 -6.84 0.49 9.73
C SER A 295 -6.33 -0.91 9.36
N VAL A 296 -6.14 -1.18 8.07
CA VAL A 296 -5.60 -2.45 7.55
C VAL A 296 -4.55 -2.19 6.47
N SER A 297 -3.56 -3.10 6.33
CA SER A 297 -2.54 -3.02 5.29
C SER A 297 -1.90 -4.39 5.02
N SER A 298 -1.36 -4.60 3.82
CA SER A 298 -0.33 -5.63 3.62
C SER A 298 0.96 -5.23 4.35
N VAL A 299 1.66 -6.21 4.87
CA VAL A 299 2.99 -6.01 5.50
C VAL A 299 4.09 -6.78 4.79
N GLY A 300 3.81 -7.42 3.65
CA GLY A 300 4.77 -8.32 2.98
C GLY A 300 4.99 -9.61 3.77
N ASP A 301 6.06 -10.34 3.47
CA ASP A 301 6.41 -11.59 4.16
C ASP A 301 7.18 -11.28 5.46
N VAL A 302 6.47 -11.23 6.60
CA VAL A 302 7.09 -10.93 7.91
C VAL A 302 7.60 -12.19 8.60
N ASN A 303 7.18 -13.36 8.15
CA ASN A 303 7.46 -14.66 8.78
C ASN A 303 8.51 -15.50 8.01
N GLY A 304 8.77 -15.13 6.76
CA GLY A 304 9.74 -15.74 5.86
C GLY A 304 9.27 -17.07 5.26
N ASP A 305 7.97 -17.20 4.92
CA ASP A 305 7.38 -18.38 4.25
C ASP A 305 7.03 -18.18 2.76
N GLY A 306 7.12 -16.94 2.27
CA GLY A 306 6.89 -16.56 0.88
C GLY A 306 5.44 -16.19 0.52
N LEU A 307 4.53 -16.08 1.49
CA LEU A 307 3.21 -15.48 1.32
C LEU A 307 3.20 -14.03 1.82
N ALA A 308 2.24 -13.23 1.36
CA ALA A 308 2.02 -11.90 1.93
C ALA A 308 1.23 -12.00 3.24
N ASP A 309 1.77 -11.38 4.29
CA ASP A 309 1.13 -11.23 5.60
C ASP A 309 0.42 -9.87 5.71
N LEU A 310 -0.43 -9.72 6.73
CA LEU A 310 -1.37 -8.60 6.88
C LEU A 310 -1.27 -7.99 8.29
N ILE A 311 -1.58 -6.70 8.43
CA ILE A 311 -1.81 -6.07 9.74
C ILE A 311 -3.22 -5.50 9.86
N VAL A 312 -3.84 -5.72 11.02
CA VAL A 312 -5.18 -5.23 11.38
C VAL A 312 -5.08 -4.44 12.68
N GLY A 313 -5.37 -3.14 12.62
CA GLY A 313 -5.39 -2.25 13.79
C GLY A 313 -6.72 -2.31 14.55
N ALA A 314 -6.64 -2.40 15.88
CA ALA A 314 -7.75 -2.40 16.84
C ALA A 314 -7.46 -1.37 17.95
N PHE A 315 -7.52 -0.10 17.59
CA PHE A 315 -7.06 1.03 18.41
C PHE A 315 -7.78 1.20 19.76
N ARG A 316 -8.93 0.56 19.95
CA ARG A 316 -9.69 0.57 21.21
C ARG A 316 -9.50 -0.67 22.07
N ALA A 317 -8.76 -1.66 21.57
CA ALA A 317 -8.39 -2.82 22.38
C ALA A 317 -7.69 -2.38 23.67
N SER A 318 -7.89 -3.14 24.74
CA SER A 318 -7.36 -2.82 26.07
C SER A 318 -6.40 -3.90 26.59
N PRO A 319 -5.28 -4.17 25.87
CA PRO A 319 -4.36 -5.23 26.22
C PRO A 319 -3.76 -5.03 27.60
N ASN A 320 -3.46 -6.13 28.28
CA ASN A 320 -2.91 -6.14 29.65
C ASN A 320 -3.72 -5.35 30.70
N GLY A 321 -4.99 -5.00 30.40
CA GLY A 321 -5.84 -4.17 31.25
C GLY A 321 -5.61 -2.65 31.12
N GLN A 322 -4.85 -2.21 30.11
CA GLN A 322 -4.64 -0.79 29.80
C GLN A 322 -5.76 -0.29 28.87
N THR A 323 -6.71 0.45 29.42
CA THR A 323 -7.88 0.97 28.68
C THR A 323 -7.46 1.75 27.44
N TYR A 324 -7.93 1.35 26.25
CA TYR A 324 -7.63 2.02 24.97
C TYR A 324 -6.13 2.21 24.65
N ALA A 325 -5.25 1.35 25.20
CA ALA A 325 -3.86 1.30 24.75
C ALA A 325 -3.77 0.88 23.26
N GLY A 326 -4.78 0.18 22.78
CA GLY A 326 -4.89 -0.34 21.43
C GLY A 326 -4.04 -1.58 21.21
N SER A 327 -4.40 -2.35 20.18
CA SER A 327 -3.67 -3.52 19.72
C SER A 327 -3.56 -3.49 18.20
N SER A 328 -2.56 -4.17 17.66
CA SER A 328 -2.49 -4.51 16.23
C SER A 328 -2.20 -5.98 16.05
N TYR A 329 -2.84 -6.61 15.07
CA TYR A 329 -2.73 -8.05 14.83
C TYR A 329 -2.05 -8.29 13.50
N VAL A 330 -0.93 -9.00 13.54
CA VAL A 330 -0.26 -9.50 12.36
C VAL A 330 -0.87 -10.86 12.04
N VAL A 331 -1.47 -10.98 10.86
CA VAL A 331 -2.15 -12.20 10.38
C VAL A 331 -1.34 -12.76 9.22
N PHE A 332 -0.89 -14.01 9.35
CA PHE A 332 -0.04 -14.62 8.35
C PHE A 332 -0.82 -15.10 7.12
N GLY A 333 -0.16 -15.03 5.97
CA GLY A 333 -0.65 -15.54 4.70
C GLY A 333 -0.97 -17.03 4.76
N LYS A 334 -2.04 -17.45 4.08
CA LYS A 334 -2.45 -18.85 4.08
C LYS A 334 -3.29 -19.26 2.88
N ARG A 335 -2.90 -20.40 2.29
CA ARG A 335 -3.65 -21.10 1.23
C ARG A 335 -5.03 -21.62 1.65
N ASN A 336 -5.35 -21.62 2.95
CA ASN A 336 -6.57 -22.21 3.48
C ASN A 336 -7.55 -21.13 3.94
N ARG A 337 -8.79 -21.21 3.43
CA ARG A 337 -9.84 -20.20 3.65
C ARG A 337 -10.55 -20.30 5.00
N LYS A 338 -9.87 -20.76 6.05
CA LYS A 338 -10.45 -20.77 7.40
C LYS A 338 -10.46 -19.35 7.95
N ALA A 339 -11.52 -19.00 8.68
CA ALA A 339 -11.56 -17.77 9.45
C ALA A 339 -10.35 -17.67 10.39
N VAL A 340 -9.87 -16.45 10.63
CA VAL A 340 -8.90 -16.11 11.67
C VAL A 340 -9.66 -15.48 12.81
N GLU A 341 -9.46 -15.98 14.03
CA GLU A 341 -10.05 -15.42 15.24
C GLU A 341 -8.94 -14.64 15.97
N LEU A 342 -9.05 -13.31 16.07
CA LEU A 342 -7.99 -12.48 16.68
C LEU A 342 -7.78 -12.83 18.16
N SER A 343 -8.82 -13.27 18.86
CA SER A 343 -8.75 -13.79 20.24
C SER A 343 -7.84 -15.02 20.39
N VAL A 344 -7.62 -15.80 19.32
CA VAL A 344 -6.67 -16.92 19.32
C VAL A 344 -5.25 -16.43 19.06
N ILE A 345 -5.06 -15.35 18.28
CA ILE A 345 -3.77 -14.69 18.09
C ILE A 345 -3.29 -14.05 19.40
N GLU A 346 -4.17 -13.41 20.19
CA GLU A 346 -3.87 -12.85 21.51
C GLU A 346 -3.21 -13.86 22.47
N SER A 347 -3.59 -15.15 22.37
CA SER A 347 -3.05 -16.22 23.20
C SER A 347 -1.57 -16.58 22.91
N GLY A 348 -0.96 -15.96 21.89
CA GLY A 348 0.41 -16.27 21.42
C GLY A 348 0.58 -17.68 20.84
N SER A 349 -0.52 -18.44 20.73
CA SER A 349 -0.55 -19.87 20.38
C SER A 349 -1.17 -20.14 19.01
N SER A 350 -1.70 -19.13 18.33
CA SER A 350 -2.18 -19.25 16.95
C SER A 350 -1.02 -19.46 15.99
N PRO A 351 -1.09 -20.42 15.04
CA PRO A 351 -0.14 -20.47 13.92
C PRO A 351 -0.42 -19.39 12.87
N ASP A 352 -1.56 -18.71 12.92
CA ASP A 352 -2.03 -17.75 11.92
C ASP A 352 -1.54 -16.30 12.21
N GLY A 353 -0.65 -16.06 13.17
CA GLY A 353 -0.15 -14.69 13.44
C GLY A 353 0.41 -14.40 14.84
N PHE A 354 0.58 -13.11 15.15
CA PHE A 354 0.90 -12.60 16.49
C PHE A 354 0.26 -11.22 16.76
N VAL A 355 0.08 -10.87 18.04
CA VAL A 355 -0.42 -9.55 18.47
C VAL A 355 0.72 -8.61 18.84
N ILE A 356 0.51 -7.31 18.61
CA ILE A 356 1.31 -6.18 19.06
C ILE A 356 0.43 -5.41 20.05
N ASN A 357 0.85 -5.34 21.32
CA ASN A 357 0.09 -4.75 22.42
C ASN A 357 0.58 -3.33 22.73
N GLY A 358 -0.37 -2.38 22.86
CA GLY A 358 -0.14 -1.00 23.30
C GLY A 358 0.57 -0.87 24.66
N SER A 359 1.21 0.28 24.90
CA SER A 359 2.03 0.49 26.10
C SER A 359 1.20 0.96 27.30
N GLN A 360 0.55 2.12 27.16
CA GLN A 360 -0.19 2.81 28.22
C GLN A 360 -1.66 3.03 27.82
N ALA A 361 -2.51 3.26 28.81
CA ALA A 361 -3.90 3.62 28.57
C ALA A 361 -4.00 4.93 27.75
N ASP A 362 -5.02 4.99 26.88
CA ASP A 362 -5.30 6.09 25.95
C ASP A 362 -4.19 6.39 24.90
N ASP A 363 -3.21 5.50 24.69
CA ASP A 363 -2.22 5.60 23.60
C ASP A 363 -2.87 5.48 22.19
N PHE A 364 -3.99 4.74 22.08
CA PHE A 364 -4.67 4.37 20.83
C PHE A 364 -3.76 3.72 19.77
N SER A 365 -2.84 2.85 20.17
CA SER A 365 -1.93 2.17 19.23
C SER A 365 -2.69 1.28 18.24
N GLY A 366 -2.29 1.31 16.97
CA GLY A 366 -3.03 0.65 15.89
C GLY A 366 -4.16 1.51 15.30
N TYR A 367 -4.21 2.80 15.61
CA TYR A 367 -5.08 3.76 14.90
C TYR A 367 -4.78 3.81 13.39
N SER A 368 -3.48 3.77 13.06
CA SER A 368 -2.95 3.63 11.71
C SER A 368 -1.85 2.57 11.73
N VAL A 369 -1.87 1.66 10.76
CA VAL A 369 -0.91 0.56 10.62
C VAL A 369 -0.51 0.41 9.16
N SER A 370 0.74 0.01 8.90
CA SER A 370 1.23 -0.25 7.55
C SER A 370 2.44 -1.19 7.53
N GLY A 371 2.70 -1.83 6.39
CA GLY A 371 3.99 -2.43 6.12
C GLY A 371 5.08 -1.36 6.02
N ALA A 372 6.25 -1.63 6.60
CA ALA A 372 7.39 -0.72 6.58
C ALA A 372 8.49 -1.13 5.57
N GLY A 373 8.42 -2.35 5.02
CA GLY A 373 9.51 -2.95 4.24
C GLY A 373 10.62 -3.49 5.15
N ASP A 374 11.77 -3.87 4.59
CA ASP A 374 12.92 -4.34 5.39
C ASP A 374 13.72 -3.13 5.95
N VAL A 375 13.26 -2.59 7.09
CA VAL A 375 13.82 -1.37 7.72
C VAL A 375 15.16 -1.67 8.41
N ASN A 376 15.37 -2.92 8.80
CA ASN A 376 16.55 -3.36 9.56
C ASN A 376 17.61 -4.11 8.72
N GLY A 377 17.25 -4.52 7.50
CA GLY A 377 18.10 -5.21 6.55
C GLY A 377 18.40 -6.66 6.92
N ASP A 378 17.41 -7.41 7.45
CA ASP A 378 17.50 -8.83 7.77
C ASP A 378 16.77 -9.78 6.79
N GLY A 379 16.02 -9.21 5.83
CA GLY A 379 15.32 -9.94 4.79
C GLY A 379 13.91 -10.41 5.14
N LEU A 380 13.38 -10.03 6.31
CA LEU A 380 11.94 -10.07 6.61
C LEU A 380 11.34 -8.67 6.39
N ALA A 381 10.04 -8.61 6.13
CA ALA A 381 9.34 -7.34 6.13
C ALA A 381 9.03 -6.90 7.58
N ASP A 382 9.23 -5.62 7.86
CA ASP A 382 8.92 -4.95 9.11
C ASP A 382 7.58 -4.18 9.00
N LEU A 383 7.08 -3.71 10.14
CA LEU A 383 5.78 -3.06 10.28
C LEU A 383 5.92 -1.69 10.93
N ILE A 384 5.02 -0.76 10.65
CA ILE A 384 4.87 0.49 11.40
C ILE A 384 3.48 0.60 12.02
N VAL A 385 3.44 0.93 13.32
CA VAL A 385 2.22 1.10 14.13
C VAL A 385 2.21 2.50 14.71
N GLY A 386 1.17 3.27 14.42
CA GLY A 386 0.94 4.60 14.98
C GLY A 386 0.09 4.57 16.27
N ALA A 387 0.40 5.45 17.20
CA ALA A 387 -0.29 5.65 18.48
C ALA A 387 -0.48 7.16 18.73
N GLU A 388 -1.55 7.73 18.16
CA GLU A 388 -1.73 9.20 18.11
C GLU A 388 -1.97 9.85 19.48
N GLY A 389 -2.45 9.09 20.47
CA GLY A 389 -2.70 9.58 21.83
C GLY A 389 -1.53 9.38 22.80
N ALA A 390 -0.46 8.73 22.36
CA ALA A 390 0.65 8.39 23.25
C ALA A 390 1.38 9.64 23.78
N ASP A 391 1.90 9.49 25.01
CA ASP A 391 2.45 10.57 25.87
C ASP A 391 1.36 11.44 26.55
N PRO A 392 1.50 11.81 27.85
CA PRO A 392 0.48 12.59 28.58
C PRO A 392 0.10 13.95 27.99
N GLU A 393 0.84 14.47 27.02
CA GLU A 393 0.51 15.72 26.30
C GLU A 393 0.14 15.50 24.82
N GLU A 394 -0.29 14.28 24.43
CA GLU A 394 -0.71 13.93 23.06
C GLU A 394 0.32 14.28 21.97
N THR A 395 1.62 14.13 22.27
CA THR A 395 2.69 14.29 21.26
C THR A 395 2.62 13.19 20.19
N GLY A 396 2.07 12.03 20.57
CA GLY A 396 1.96 10.84 19.75
C GLY A 396 3.27 10.06 19.66
N ARG A 397 3.17 8.78 19.31
CA ARG A 397 4.31 7.91 19.04
C ARG A 397 4.05 7.05 17.81
N SER A 398 5.13 6.52 17.24
CA SER A 398 5.07 5.45 16.25
C SER A 398 6.12 4.41 16.56
N TYR A 399 5.89 3.17 16.14
CA TYR A 399 6.77 2.04 16.43
C TYR A 399 7.07 1.30 15.14
N VAL A 400 8.35 1.17 14.81
CA VAL A 400 8.78 0.17 13.84
C VAL A 400 8.92 -1.14 14.60
N VAL A 401 8.16 -2.15 14.19
CA VAL A 401 8.16 -3.50 14.77
C VAL A 401 8.74 -4.46 13.74
N PHE A 402 9.76 -5.21 14.11
CA PHE A 402 10.47 -6.06 13.16
C PHE A 402 9.76 -7.39 12.85
N GLY A 403 9.91 -7.84 11.62
CA GLY A 403 9.42 -9.14 11.15
C GLY A 403 9.95 -10.30 12.00
N LYS A 404 9.13 -11.34 12.20
CA LYS A 404 9.53 -12.51 12.98
C LYS A 404 8.72 -13.76 12.67
N ARG A 405 9.44 -14.90 12.66
CA ARG A 405 8.89 -16.24 12.42
C ARG A 405 8.07 -16.86 13.56
N ASN A 406 8.03 -16.22 14.73
CA ASN A 406 7.38 -16.75 15.92
C ASN A 406 6.08 -16.01 16.23
N THR A 407 5.17 -16.69 16.91
CA THR A 407 3.79 -16.22 17.18
C THR A 407 3.66 -15.50 18.53
N GLN A 408 4.77 -15.22 19.22
CA GLN A 408 4.73 -14.60 20.55
C GLN A 408 4.29 -13.13 20.46
N PRO A 409 3.52 -12.62 21.44
CA PRO A 409 3.15 -11.21 21.50
C PRO A 409 4.36 -10.27 21.48
N VAL A 410 4.18 -9.07 20.91
CA VAL A 410 5.12 -7.95 21.00
C VAL A 410 4.52 -6.90 21.93
N GLU A 411 5.22 -6.57 23.01
CA GLU A 411 4.82 -5.49 23.91
C GLU A 411 5.52 -4.19 23.49
N LEU A 412 4.77 -3.15 23.11
CA LEU A 412 5.36 -1.87 22.71
C LEU A 412 6.13 -1.21 23.86
N SER A 413 5.68 -1.38 25.11
CA SER A 413 6.40 -0.98 26.33
C SER A 413 7.80 -1.61 26.47
N ALA A 414 8.02 -2.80 25.89
CA ALA A 414 9.34 -3.44 25.86
C ALA A 414 10.26 -2.81 24.79
N ILE A 415 9.70 -2.28 23.69
CA ILE A 415 10.44 -1.51 22.69
C ILE A 415 10.83 -0.14 23.27
N GLU A 416 9.90 0.59 23.89
CA GLU A 416 10.15 1.89 24.54
C GLU A 416 11.27 1.81 25.59
N SER A 417 11.23 0.79 26.44
CA SER A 417 12.24 0.57 27.49
C SER A 417 13.58 0.03 26.99
N GLY A 418 13.71 -0.26 25.68
CA GLY A 418 14.90 -0.86 25.08
C GLY A 418 15.21 -2.28 25.59
N THR A 419 14.20 -2.98 26.14
CA THR A 419 14.33 -4.36 26.65
C THR A 419 14.00 -5.40 25.58
N SER A 420 13.16 -5.04 24.61
CA SER A 420 12.91 -5.80 23.38
C SER A 420 14.01 -5.54 22.35
N ARG A 421 14.14 -6.48 21.40
CA ARG A 421 14.96 -6.32 20.18
C ARG A 421 14.15 -6.34 18.89
N GLY A 422 12.83 -6.42 18.99
CA GLY A 422 11.91 -6.53 17.84
C GLY A 422 11.42 -5.19 17.32
N GLY A 423 12.24 -4.13 17.35
CA GLY A 423 11.83 -2.81 16.85
C GLY A 423 12.50 -1.63 17.56
N PHE A 424 12.05 -0.42 17.19
CA PHE A 424 12.40 0.85 17.86
C PHE A 424 11.20 1.82 17.87
N VAL A 425 11.21 2.78 18.80
CA VAL A 425 10.18 3.81 18.95
C VAL A 425 10.58 5.12 18.25
N ILE A 426 9.59 5.83 17.74
CA ILE A 426 9.65 7.18 17.17
C ILE A 426 8.79 8.07 18.08
N ASN A 427 9.41 9.03 18.76
CA ASN A 427 8.77 9.92 19.73
C ASN A 427 8.35 11.24 19.08
N GLY A 428 7.12 11.69 19.35
CA GLY A 428 6.57 12.97 18.89
C GLY A 428 7.42 14.19 19.26
N SER A 429 7.24 15.30 18.52
CA SER A 429 8.01 16.52 18.77
C SER A 429 7.38 17.43 19.81
N GLN A 430 6.18 17.97 19.53
CA GLN A 430 5.48 18.92 20.39
C GLN A 430 4.16 18.35 20.91
N SER A 431 3.71 18.91 22.04
CA SER A 431 2.42 18.60 22.67
C SER A 431 1.27 18.84 21.68
N PHE A 432 0.32 17.92 21.62
CA PHE A 432 -0.85 17.90 20.72
C PHE A 432 -0.56 17.75 19.21
N ASP A 433 0.70 17.60 18.77
CA ASP A 433 1.04 17.30 17.36
C ASP A 433 0.32 16.04 16.82
N ARG A 434 0.02 15.09 17.71
CA ARG A 434 -0.57 13.77 17.41
C ARG A 434 0.17 13.02 16.29
N SER A 435 1.50 12.92 16.44
CA SER A 435 2.31 12.13 15.54
C SER A 435 1.91 10.65 15.55
N GLY A 436 1.92 10.00 14.38
CA GLY A 436 1.47 8.62 14.25
C GLY A 436 -0.03 8.43 13.99
N ARG A 437 -0.79 9.52 13.80
CA ARG A 437 -2.18 9.43 13.31
C ARG A 437 -2.29 8.84 11.89
N SER A 438 -1.26 9.03 11.08
CA SER A 438 -1.07 8.38 9.79
C SER A 438 0.39 7.91 9.69
N VAL A 439 0.59 6.64 9.35
CA VAL A 439 1.91 6.02 9.17
C VAL A 439 1.94 5.16 7.91
N SER A 440 3.10 5.09 7.24
CA SER A 440 3.29 4.20 6.10
C SER A 440 4.76 3.83 5.90
N GLY A 441 5.02 2.70 5.24
CA GLY A 441 6.31 2.46 4.62
C GLY A 441 6.58 3.47 3.51
N ALA A 442 7.82 3.93 3.41
CA ALA A 442 8.25 4.96 2.47
C ALA A 442 9.08 4.39 1.30
N GLY A 443 9.58 3.16 1.40
CA GLY A 443 10.57 2.59 0.48
C GLY A 443 11.98 3.13 0.76
N ASP A 444 12.96 2.87 -0.12
CA ASP A 444 14.32 3.42 0.03
C ASP A 444 14.36 4.86 -0.53
N VAL A 445 13.98 5.84 0.31
CA VAL A 445 13.86 7.26 -0.08
C VAL A 445 15.24 7.92 -0.19
N ASN A 446 16.22 7.38 0.54
CA ASN A 446 17.57 7.95 0.65
C ASN A 446 18.62 7.22 -0.21
N GLY A 447 18.30 6.02 -0.72
CA GLY A 447 19.12 5.17 -1.57
C GLY A 447 20.26 4.45 -0.83
N ASP A 448 20.06 4.02 0.41
CA ASP A 448 21.04 3.27 1.21
C ASP A 448 20.81 1.74 1.25
N GLY A 449 19.68 1.27 0.71
CA GLY A 449 19.31 -0.14 0.63
C GLY A 449 18.53 -0.68 1.82
N LEU A 450 18.10 0.17 2.76
CA LEU A 450 17.08 -0.15 3.76
C LEU A 450 15.74 0.49 3.39
N ALA A 451 14.63 -0.06 3.89
CA ALA A 451 13.34 0.61 3.77
C ALA A 451 13.21 1.72 4.82
N ASP A 452 12.75 2.89 4.40
CA ASP A 452 12.41 4.03 5.24
C ASP A 452 10.91 4.00 5.59
N VAL A 453 10.49 4.83 6.56
CA VAL A 453 9.08 5.01 6.95
C VAL A 453 8.69 6.49 6.97
N ILE A 454 7.40 6.77 6.80
CA ILE A 454 6.83 8.12 6.89
C ILE A 454 5.75 8.19 7.97
N VAL A 455 5.79 9.26 8.77
CA VAL A 455 4.88 9.51 9.91
C VAL A 455 4.28 10.91 9.77
N GLY A 456 2.95 11.02 9.81
CA GLY A 456 2.23 12.28 9.87
C GLY A 456 1.98 12.76 11.31
N ALA A 457 2.11 14.07 11.53
CA ALA A 457 1.66 14.82 12.70
C ALA A 457 0.61 15.84 12.25
N LEU A 458 -0.63 15.63 12.69
CA LEU A 458 -1.79 16.33 12.12
C LEU A 458 -1.82 17.81 12.47
N TYR A 459 -1.57 18.12 13.74
CA TYR A 459 -1.74 19.46 14.31
C TYR A 459 -0.40 20.17 14.54
N ALA A 460 0.66 19.72 13.89
CA ALA A 460 1.94 20.41 13.92
C ALA A 460 1.84 21.79 13.26
N ASP A 461 2.59 22.74 13.81
CA ASP A 461 2.61 24.16 13.44
C ASP A 461 3.91 24.57 12.69
N PRO A 462 4.24 23.97 11.53
CA PRO A 462 5.47 24.28 10.81
C PRO A 462 5.55 25.76 10.46
N ASN A 463 6.75 26.34 10.62
CA ASN A 463 7.02 27.74 10.35
C ASN A 463 6.05 28.74 11.06
N GLY A 464 5.35 28.31 12.11
CA GLY A 464 4.35 29.10 12.84
C GLY A 464 2.98 29.20 12.15
N GLN A 465 2.64 28.26 11.26
CA GLN A 465 1.33 28.14 10.62
C GLN A 465 0.44 27.14 11.40
N PRO A 466 -0.59 27.59 12.13
CA PRO A 466 -1.38 26.70 12.99
C PRO A 466 -2.08 25.56 12.25
N ASN A 467 -1.91 24.31 12.70
CA ASN A 467 -2.47 23.10 12.09
C ASN A 467 -2.17 22.96 10.57
N ALA A 468 -1.06 23.50 10.08
CA ALA A 468 -0.66 23.24 8.69
C ALA A 468 -0.27 21.77 8.46
N GLY A 469 0.08 21.06 9.54
CA GLY A 469 0.49 19.66 9.52
C GLY A 469 1.96 19.49 9.10
N ARG A 470 2.59 18.44 9.61
CA ARG A 470 3.96 18.07 9.26
C ARG A 470 4.04 16.58 9.03
N SER A 471 4.85 16.17 8.08
CA SER A 471 5.21 14.77 7.88
C SER A 471 6.71 14.58 8.06
N TYR A 472 7.11 13.43 8.58
CA TYR A 472 8.50 13.08 8.88
C TYR A 472 8.86 11.83 8.11
N VAL A 473 9.98 11.86 7.40
CA VAL A 473 10.59 10.67 6.81
C VAL A 473 11.68 10.21 7.76
N ILE A 474 11.59 8.97 8.24
CA ILE A 474 12.51 8.35 9.18
C ILE A 474 13.23 7.24 8.42
N PHE A 475 14.57 7.27 8.43
CA PHE A 475 15.38 6.34 7.66
C PHE A 475 15.53 4.97 8.33
N GLY A 476 15.65 3.95 7.48
CA GLY A 476 15.93 2.58 7.87
C GLY A 476 17.21 2.46 8.70
N LYS A 477 17.19 1.62 9.73
CA LYS A 477 18.37 1.43 10.59
C LYS A 477 18.42 0.10 11.34
N ARG A 478 19.63 -0.45 11.38
CA ARG A 478 19.98 -1.68 12.12
C ARG A 478 20.10 -1.51 13.64
N ASN A 479 19.99 -0.28 14.15
CA ASN A 479 20.22 0.03 15.56
C ASN A 479 18.91 0.44 16.25
N LEU A 480 18.70 -0.07 17.47
CA LEU A 480 17.44 0.04 18.21
C LEU A 480 17.29 1.37 18.97
N LYS A 481 18.04 2.42 18.60
CA LYS A 481 17.90 3.71 19.30
C LYS A 481 16.57 4.35 18.93
N PRO A 482 15.84 4.92 19.90
CA PRO A 482 14.71 5.81 19.62
C PRO A 482 15.04 6.87 18.58
N VAL A 483 14.03 7.27 17.80
CA VAL A 483 14.07 8.46 16.95
C VAL A 483 13.29 9.55 17.66
N GLU A 484 13.91 10.70 17.86
CA GLU A 484 13.25 11.89 18.41
C GLU A 484 12.88 12.82 17.24
N LEU A 485 11.60 13.05 16.97
CA LEU A 485 11.19 13.89 15.83
C LEU A 485 11.70 15.33 15.98
N SER A 486 11.73 15.86 17.20
CA SER A 486 12.35 17.15 17.54
C SER A 486 13.85 17.25 17.20
N ALA A 487 14.57 16.12 17.17
CA ALA A 487 15.97 16.07 16.76
C ALA A 487 16.12 16.15 15.22
N ILE A 488 15.15 15.62 14.47
CA ILE A 488 15.08 15.76 13.01
C ILE A 488 14.75 17.21 12.63
N GLU A 489 13.73 17.83 13.26
CA GLU A 489 13.36 19.23 13.01
C GLU A 489 14.49 20.22 13.23
N SER A 490 15.23 20.03 14.33
CA SER A 490 16.39 20.87 14.68
C SER A 490 17.62 20.60 13.81
N GLY A 491 17.58 19.62 12.91
CA GLY A 491 18.73 19.18 12.10
C GLY A 491 19.88 18.61 12.94
N SER A 492 19.57 18.13 14.15
CA SER A 492 20.54 17.57 15.10
C SER A 492 20.67 16.05 14.99
N SER A 493 19.64 15.37 14.46
CA SER A 493 19.71 13.97 14.03
C SER A 493 19.97 13.83 12.53
N LEU A 494 20.50 12.64 12.16
CA LEU A 494 20.63 12.15 10.78
C LEU A 494 19.61 11.03 10.46
N ASP A 495 18.70 10.73 11.39
CA ASP A 495 17.68 9.67 11.26
C ASP A 495 16.55 10.01 10.24
N GLY A 496 16.59 11.16 9.53
CA GLY A 496 15.49 11.54 8.65
C GLY A 496 15.45 13.00 8.18
N PHE A 497 14.30 13.41 7.61
CA PHE A 497 13.99 14.81 7.26
C PHE A 497 12.48 15.12 7.41
N VAL A 498 12.12 16.41 7.42
CA VAL A 498 10.73 16.88 7.53
C VAL A 498 10.14 17.36 6.20
N ILE A 499 8.82 17.25 6.10
CA ILE A 499 7.97 17.81 5.05
C ILE A 499 6.95 18.71 5.76
N ASP A 500 7.05 20.02 5.52
CA ASP A 500 6.31 21.06 6.23
C ASP A 500 5.09 21.51 5.40
N GLY A 501 3.91 21.48 6.03
CA GLY A 501 2.64 21.98 5.50
C GLY A 501 2.69 23.44 5.08
N SER A 502 1.87 23.81 4.09
CA SER A 502 1.99 25.10 3.42
C SER A 502 1.19 26.24 4.07
N GLN A 503 -0.11 26.07 4.33
CA GLN A 503 -0.95 27.07 5.01
C GLN A 503 -1.60 26.52 6.29
N ALA A 504 -1.97 27.45 7.19
CA ALA A 504 -2.62 27.12 8.44
C ALA A 504 -3.99 26.44 8.22
N GLY A 505 -4.17 25.25 8.81
CA GLY A 505 -5.37 24.43 8.70
C GLY A 505 -5.38 23.43 7.55
N ASP A 506 -4.34 23.36 6.70
CA ASP A 506 -4.26 22.43 5.57
C ASP A 506 -4.16 20.95 6.01
N GLU A 507 -3.69 20.69 7.24
CA GLU A 507 -3.55 19.36 7.86
C GLU A 507 -2.70 18.35 7.05
N ALA A 508 -1.59 18.83 6.44
CA ALA A 508 -0.68 18.09 5.55
C ALA A 508 0.08 16.92 6.23
N SER A 509 -0.63 15.83 6.47
CA SER A 509 -0.20 14.74 7.36
C SER A 509 -0.74 13.35 7.00
N VAL A 510 -1.59 13.22 5.97
CA VAL A 510 -2.04 11.90 5.48
C VAL A 510 -0.94 11.35 4.58
N VAL A 511 -0.25 10.27 4.97
CA VAL A 511 1.01 9.85 4.34
C VAL A 511 0.97 8.46 3.72
N SER A 512 1.67 8.29 2.60
CA SER A 512 2.00 6.98 2.02
C SER A 512 3.30 7.04 1.20
N GLY A 513 4.00 5.92 1.07
CA GLY A 513 4.96 5.74 -0.01
C GLY A 513 4.26 5.75 -1.38
N ALA A 514 4.91 6.32 -2.40
CA ALA A 514 4.40 6.41 -3.76
C ALA A 514 5.13 5.47 -4.75
N GLY A 515 6.31 4.97 -4.38
CA GLY A 515 7.23 4.30 -5.31
C GLY A 515 8.08 5.31 -6.10
N ASP A 516 8.91 4.86 -7.03
CA ASP A 516 9.78 5.71 -7.85
C ASP A 516 8.99 6.40 -9.00
N VAL A 517 8.04 7.27 -8.67
CA VAL A 517 7.10 7.87 -9.64
C VAL A 517 7.79 8.76 -10.66
N ASN A 518 9.02 9.19 -10.39
CA ASN A 518 9.82 10.05 -11.26
C ASN A 518 10.87 9.26 -12.08
N GLY A 519 11.15 8.00 -11.71
CA GLY A 519 12.09 7.09 -12.35
C GLY A 519 13.57 7.44 -12.13
N ASP A 520 13.96 7.93 -10.95
CA ASP A 520 15.36 8.25 -10.57
C ASP A 520 16.06 7.17 -9.73
N GLY A 521 15.31 6.14 -9.31
CA GLY A 521 15.79 5.01 -8.53
C GLY A 521 15.71 5.20 -7.01
N LEU A 522 15.09 6.27 -6.51
CA LEU A 522 14.71 6.46 -5.12
C LEU A 522 13.20 6.28 -4.97
N ALA A 523 12.74 5.90 -3.77
CA ALA A 523 11.30 5.88 -3.49
C ALA A 523 10.79 7.32 -3.24
N ASP A 524 9.70 7.68 -3.93
CA ASP A 524 8.98 8.92 -3.71
C ASP A 524 7.81 8.71 -2.72
N LEU A 525 7.23 9.82 -2.28
CA LEU A 525 6.24 9.88 -1.20
C LEU A 525 5.00 10.64 -1.67
N ILE A 526 3.85 10.37 -1.06
CA ILE A 526 2.64 11.19 -1.21
C ILE A 526 2.11 11.66 0.15
N VAL A 527 1.82 12.97 0.24
CA VAL A 527 1.26 13.63 1.43
C VAL A 527 -0.05 14.31 1.06
N GLY A 528 -1.14 13.96 1.73
CA GLY A 528 -2.46 14.57 1.59
C GLY A 528 -2.70 15.71 2.59
N ALA A 529 -3.32 16.78 2.10
CA ALA A 529 -3.74 17.97 2.82
C ALA A 529 -5.22 18.26 2.51
N PRO A 530 -6.17 17.53 3.14
CA PRO A 530 -7.58 17.50 2.71
C PRO A 530 -8.34 18.82 2.84
N PHE A 531 -7.78 19.78 3.59
CA PHE A 531 -8.38 21.08 3.86
C PHE A 531 -7.65 22.24 3.20
N ALA A 532 -6.66 21.96 2.34
CA ALA A 532 -6.06 22.98 1.51
C ALA A 532 -7.07 23.62 0.54
N ASP A 533 -6.82 24.88 0.20
CA ASP A 533 -7.68 25.74 -0.64
C ASP A 533 -7.04 26.02 -2.04
N PRO A 534 -6.64 25.01 -2.83
CA PRO A 534 -5.95 25.25 -4.10
C PRO A 534 -6.82 26.06 -5.06
N ASN A 535 -6.19 27.00 -5.77
CA ASN A 535 -6.87 27.92 -6.68
C ASN A 535 -8.04 28.73 -6.05
N GLY A 536 -8.10 28.81 -4.70
CA GLY A 536 -9.18 29.48 -3.96
C GLY A 536 -10.46 28.63 -3.80
N GLN A 537 -10.39 27.32 -4.04
CA GLN A 537 -11.51 26.39 -3.84
C GLN A 537 -11.50 25.84 -2.41
N THR A 538 -12.33 26.40 -1.51
CA THR A 538 -12.29 26.05 -0.08
C THR A 538 -12.48 24.56 0.19
N TYR A 539 -11.53 23.94 0.89
CA TYR A 539 -11.50 22.51 1.21
C TYR A 539 -11.67 21.59 -0.01
N ALA A 540 -11.21 22.02 -1.18
CA ALA A 540 -11.00 21.10 -2.31
C ALA A 540 -9.89 20.09 -2.00
N GLY A 541 -8.98 20.45 -1.09
CA GLY A 541 -7.85 19.65 -0.66
C GLY A 541 -6.75 19.59 -1.71
N SER A 542 -5.56 19.20 -1.29
CA SER A 542 -4.40 19.00 -2.15
C SER A 542 -3.70 17.70 -1.79
N SER A 543 -2.91 17.17 -2.71
CA SER A 543 -1.94 16.11 -2.43
C SER A 543 -0.59 16.47 -3.04
N TYR A 544 0.49 16.07 -2.41
CA TYR A 544 1.84 16.43 -2.79
C TYR A 544 2.65 15.17 -2.98
N VAL A 545 3.08 14.93 -4.21
CA VAL A 545 4.12 13.93 -4.47
C VAL A 545 5.45 14.59 -4.14
N VAL A 546 6.23 13.98 -3.26
CA VAL A 546 7.53 14.48 -2.79
C VAL A 546 8.61 13.49 -3.21
N PHE A 547 9.61 13.97 -3.96
CA PHE A 547 10.62 13.10 -4.53
C PHE A 547 11.67 12.65 -3.51
N GLY A 548 12.13 11.41 -3.67
CA GLY A 548 13.21 10.80 -2.90
C GLY A 548 14.50 11.61 -2.96
N LYS A 549 15.29 11.58 -1.88
CA LYS A 549 16.53 12.37 -1.80
C LYS A 549 17.50 11.90 -0.72
N ARG A 550 18.78 12.06 -1.02
CA ARG A 550 19.91 11.77 -0.12
C ARG A 550 20.25 12.88 0.88
N ASN A 551 19.51 14.00 0.90
CA ASN A 551 19.86 15.19 1.70
C ASN A 551 18.76 15.55 2.69
N LEU A 552 19.16 15.92 3.91
CA LEU A 552 18.25 16.10 5.05
C LEU A 552 17.55 17.47 5.10
N LYS A 553 17.56 18.25 4.01
CA LYS A 553 16.88 19.55 4.02
C LYS A 553 15.37 19.35 4.15
N PRO A 554 14.64 20.19 4.89
CA PRO A 554 13.17 20.22 4.85
C PRO A 554 12.62 20.30 3.41
N VAL A 555 11.45 19.70 3.18
CA VAL A 555 10.60 20.00 2.01
C VAL A 555 9.52 20.96 2.47
N GLU A 556 9.47 22.13 1.87
CA GLU A 556 8.39 23.10 2.09
C GLU A 556 7.32 22.87 1.02
N LEU A 557 6.13 22.39 1.38
CA LEU A 557 5.09 22.09 0.39
C LEU A 557 4.66 23.36 -0.40
N ALA A 558 4.74 24.52 0.26
CA ALA A 558 4.54 25.84 -0.35
C ALA A 558 5.56 26.21 -1.46
N GLN A 559 6.59 25.40 -1.70
CA GLN A 559 7.49 25.53 -2.86
C GLN A 559 7.00 24.72 -4.06
N LEU A 560 6.36 23.56 -3.84
CA LEU A 560 5.78 22.73 -4.90
C LEU A 560 4.58 23.40 -5.57
N GLU A 561 3.78 24.15 -4.79
CA GLU A 561 2.71 25.01 -5.32
C GLU A 561 3.24 26.03 -6.34
N LYS A 562 4.40 26.64 -6.03
CA LYS A 562 4.96 27.76 -6.81
C LYS A 562 5.59 27.32 -8.12
N THR A 563 6.02 26.06 -8.26
CA THR A 563 6.53 25.55 -9.55
C THR A 563 5.45 25.45 -10.63
N GLY A 564 4.17 25.54 -10.25
CA GLY A 564 3.02 25.69 -11.15
C GLY A 564 2.76 27.10 -11.67
N SER A 565 3.20 28.13 -10.95
CA SER A 565 3.00 29.52 -11.39
C SER A 565 3.96 29.85 -12.54
N SER A 566 3.41 29.97 -13.76
CA SER A 566 4.14 30.59 -14.86
C SER A 566 4.64 31.97 -14.41
N PRO A 567 5.90 32.35 -14.69
CA PRO A 567 6.35 33.69 -14.38
C PRO A 567 5.48 34.69 -15.15
N SER A 568 4.88 35.65 -14.43
CA SER A 568 4.15 36.75 -15.05
C SER A 568 5.03 37.44 -16.10
N PRO A 569 4.48 37.76 -17.29
CA PRO A 569 5.25 38.21 -18.45
C PRO A 569 5.93 39.58 -18.28
#